data_AF-A0A2D6RI99-F1
#
_entry.id   AF-A0A2D6RI99-F1
#
_cell.length_a   1.000
_cell.length_b   1.000
_cell.length_c   1.000
_cell.angle_alpha   90.00
_cell.angle_beta   90.00
_cell.angle_gamma   90.00
#
_symmetry.space_group_name_H-M   'P 1'
#
loop_
_entity.id
_entity.type
_entity.pdbx_description
1 polymer ?
#
loop_
_entity_poly.entity_id
_entity_poly.type
_entity_poly.pdbx_seq_one_letter_code
_entity_poly.pdbx_strand_id
1 'polypeptide(L)'
;RTLAMVARVLDGDEKALTTLMTKQSDYHIELVGMYGYYYLQTAQNDAALEKSLTLMTLAQEAINNPRLDLTIAKTQHKLGDDKAAIATLNQLLASKPDFEPAQEMLKSLSL
;
A
#
# COMPACT_ATOMS: atom_id res chain seq x y z
N ARG A 1 2.78 -13.99 -15.63
CA ARG A 1 1.83 -14.56 -14.63
C ARG A 1 1.43 -13.53 -13.57
N THR A 2 2.39 -12.88 -12.90
CA THR A 2 2.12 -11.82 -11.90
C THR A 2 1.24 -10.68 -12.42
N LEU A 3 1.61 -10.03 -13.53
CA LEU A 3 0.84 -8.90 -14.07
C LEU A 3 -0.60 -9.28 -14.48
N ALA A 4 -0.83 -10.54 -14.87
CA ALA A 4 -2.19 -11.02 -15.16
C ALA A 4 -3.04 -11.12 -13.88
N MET A 5 -2.45 -11.46 -12.73
CA MET A 5 -3.14 -11.41 -11.44
C MET A 5 -3.40 -9.97 -11.01
N VAL A 6 -2.43 -9.07 -11.22
CA VAL A 6 -2.60 -7.63 -10.96
C VAL A 6 -3.79 -7.08 -11.74
N ALA A 7 -3.86 -7.33 -13.05
CA ALA A 7 -4.99 -6.91 -13.87
C ALA A 7 -6.34 -7.42 -13.33
N ARG A 8 -6.41 -8.69 -12.93
CA ARG A 8 -7.61 -9.26 -12.32
C ARG A 8 -7.99 -8.59 -11.00
N VAL A 9 -7.02 -8.28 -10.13
CA VAL A 9 -7.27 -7.51 -8.90
C VAL A 9 -7.82 -6.13 -9.22
N LEU A 10 -7.27 -5.44 -10.23
CA LEU A 10 -7.77 -4.14 -10.68
C LEU A 10 -9.16 -4.21 -11.30
N ASP A 11 -9.55 -5.35 -11.85
CA ASP A 11 -10.92 -5.60 -12.33
C ASP A 11 -11.88 -6.00 -11.20
N GLY A 12 -11.41 -6.10 -9.95
CA GLY A 12 -12.21 -6.44 -8.77
C GLY A 12 -12.32 -7.94 -8.48
N ASP A 13 -11.44 -8.77 -9.05
CA ASP A 13 -11.43 -10.21 -8.79
C ASP A 13 -10.79 -10.54 -7.44
N GLU A 14 -11.64 -10.71 -6.42
CA GLU A 14 -11.20 -11.08 -5.06
C GLU A 14 -10.42 -12.40 -5.02
N LYS A 15 -10.71 -13.37 -5.91
CA LYS A 15 -9.96 -14.64 -5.95
C LYS A 15 -8.52 -14.42 -6.40
N ALA A 16 -8.28 -13.44 -7.27
CA ALA A 16 -6.94 -13.07 -7.66
C ALA A 16 -6.15 -12.49 -6.47
N LEU A 17 -6.80 -11.64 -5.66
CA LEU A 17 -6.22 -11.11 -4.44
C LEU A 17 -5.88 -12.23 -3.44
N THR A 18 -6.83 -13.11 -3.12
CA THR A 18 -6.60 -14.25 -2.23
C THR A 18 -5.46 -15.14 -2.71
N THR A 19 -5.37 -15.37 -4.02
CA THR A 19 -4.29 -16.17 -4.60
C THR A 19 -2.93 -15.51 -4.41
N LEU A 20 -2.83 -14.19 -4.63
CA LEU A 20 -1.59 -13.45 -4.40
C LEU A 20 -1.18 -13.47 -2.93
N MET A 21 -2.14 -13.35 -2.00
CA MET A 21 -1.87 -13.40 -0.55
C MET A 21 -1.40 -14.77 -0.05
N THR A 22 -1.96 -15.85 -0.61
CA THR A 22 -1.74 -17.23 -0.11
C THR A 22 -0.61 -17.96 -0.81
N LYS A 23 -0.27 -17.57 -2.05
CA LYS A 23 0.75 -18.22 -2.86
C LYS A 23 1.89 -17.27 -3.22
N GLN A 24 2.30 -16.42 -2.28
CA GLN A 24 3.26 -15.35 -2.53
C GLN A 24 4.55 -15.84 -3.24
N SER A 25 5.07 -17.02 -2.87
CA SER A 25 6.26 -17.63 -3.50
C SER A 25 6.12 -17.95 -4.99
N ASP A 26 4.89 -18.09 -5.50
CA ASP A 26 4.61 -18.39 -6.91
C ASP A 26 4.60 -17.12 -7.79
N TYR A 27 4.71 -15.94 -7.17
CA TYR A 27 4.56 -14.64 -7.82
C TYR A 27 5.67 -13.66 -7.39
N HIS A 28 5.90 -12.66 -8.23
CA HIS A 28 6.80 -11.55 -7.89
C HIS A 28 6.00 -10.50 -7.11
N ILE A 29 5.92 -10.65 -5.79
CA ILE A 29 5.08 -9.79 -4.93
C ILE A 29 5.58 -8.34 -4.93
N GLU A 30 6.88 -8.11 -5.01
CA GLU A 30 7.47 -6.78 -5.13
C GLU A 30 6.96 -6.07 -6.39
N LEU A 31 6.80 -6.81 -7.50
CA LEU A 31 6.24 -6.27 -8.74
C LEU A 31 4.75 -5.90 -8.59
N VAL A 32 3.99 -6.63 -7.76
CA VAL A 32 2.59 -6.29 -7.43
C VAL A 32 2.55 -4.93 -6.72
N GLY A 33 3.37 -4.75 -5.69
CA GLY A 33 3.45 -3.50 -4.94
C GLY A 33 3.92 -2.32 -5.78
N MET A 34 4.96 -2.51 -6.59
CA MET A 34 5.46 -1.49 -7.51
C MET A 34 4.37 -1.07 -8.51
N TYR A 35 3.59 -2.02 -9.02
CA TYR A 35 2.46 -1.67 -9.88
C TYR A 35 1.44 -0.83 -9.13
N GLY A 36 1.07 -1.20 -7.90
CA GLY A 36 0.19 -0.41 -7.06
C GLY A 36 0.68 1.04 -6.88
N TYR A 37 1.97 1.22 -6.62
CA TYR A 37 2.60 2.53 -6.46
C TYR A 37 2.52 3.38 -7.73
N TYR A 38 2.78 2.81 -8.91
CA TYR A 38 2.65 3.55 -10.18
C TYR A 38 1.19 3.80 -10.57
N TYR A 39 0.31 2.82 -10.32
CA TYR A 39 -1.13 2.96 -10.55
C TYR A 39 -1.71 4.12 -9.73
N LEU A 40 -1.23 4.32 -8.49
CA LEU A 40 -1.62 5.45 -7.62
C LEU A 40 -1.50 6.80 -8.32
N GLN A 41 -0.46 7.01 -9.13
CA GLN A 41 -0.19 8.27 -9.81
C GLN A 41 -1.26 8.61 -10.85
N THR A 42 -2.02 7.61 -11.29
CA THR A 42 -3.12 7.75 -12.25
C THR A 42 -4.50 7.67 -11.60
N ALA A 43 -4.57 7.40 -10.29
CA ALA A 43 -5.82 7.21 -9.56
C ALA A 43 -6.54 8.55 -9.36
N GLN A 44 -7.76 8.65 -9.90
CA GLN A 44 -8.58 9.89 -9.88
C GLN A 44 -9.78 9.81 -8.92
N ASN A 45 -10.07 8.63 -8.38
CA ASN A 45 -11.21 8.40 -7.49
C ASN A 45 -10.86 7.38 -6.41
N ASP A 46 -11.73 7.28 -5.40
CA ASP A 46 -11.51 6.45 -4.22
C ASP A 46 -11.36 4.97 -4.58
N ALA A 47 -12.15 4.45 -5.53
CA ALA A 47 -12.02 3.07 -5.99
C ALA A 47 -10.63 2.77 -6.60
N ALA A 48 -10.03 3.72 -7.32
CA ALA A 48 -8.68 3.56 -7.84
C ALA A 48 -7.61 3.67 -6.73
N LEU A 49 -7.84 4.52 -5.72
CA LEU A 49 -6.97 4.62 -4.55
C LEU A 49 -7.01 3.32 -3.73
N GLU A 50 -8.19 2.73 -3.50
CA GLU A 50 -8.36 1.46 -2.79
C GLU A 50 -7.64 0.31 -3.50
N LYS A 51 -7.76 0.24 -4.83
CA LYS A 51 -7.04 -0.76 -5.64
C LYS A 51 -5.53 -0.58 -5.54
N SER A 52 -5.05 0.65 -5.63
CA SER A 52 -3.63 0.95 -5.45
C SER A 52 -3.13 0.56 -4.06
N LEU A 53 -3.87 0.96 -3.02
CA LEU A 53 -3.59 0.65 -1.63
C LEU A 53 -3.52 -0.86 -1.41
N THR A 54 -4.47 -1.62 -1.96
CA THR A 54 -4.50 -3.08 -1.87
C THR A 54 -3.21 -3.71 -2.41
N LEU A 55 -2.77 -3.28 -3.60
CA LEU A 55 -1.56 -3.80 -4.23
C LEU A 55 -0.29 -3.43 -3.45
N MET A 56 -0.19 -2.19 -2.97
CA MET A 56 0.95 -1.73 -2.16
C MET A 56 1.03 -2.46 -0.82
N THR A 57 -0.08 -2.56 -0.09
CA THR A 57 -0.15 -3.23 1.22
C THR A 57 0.19 -4.71 1.10
N LEU A 58 -0.29 -5.39 0.04
CA LEU A 58 0.02 -6.81 -0.18
C LEU A 58 1.53 -7.08 -0.31
N ALA A 59 2.28 -6.11 -0.81
CA ALA A 59 3.72 -6.22 -1.04
C ALA A 59 4.57 -5.46 -0.01
N GLN A 60 3.95 -4.86 1.00
CA GLN A 60 4.60 -3.96 1.94
C GLN A 60 5.80 -4.63 2.62
N GLU A 61 5.60 -5.82 3.17
CA GLU A 61 6.64 -6.59 3.86
C GLU A 61 7.75 -7.04 2.91
N ALA A 62 7.39 -7.51 1.71
CA ALA A 62 8.36 -7.97 0.71
C ALA A 62 9.26 -6.84 0.20
N ILE A 63 8.70 -5.63 0.03
CA ILE A 63 9.45 -4.46 -0.44
C ILE A 63 10.24 -3.80 0.70
N ASN A 64 9.72 -3.81 1.94
CA ASN A 64 10.36 -3.27 3.14
C ASN A 64 11.01 -1.89 2.91
N ASN A 65 10.20 -0.92 2.46
CA ASN A 65 10.69 0.40 2.07
C ASN A 65 9.91 1.53 2.79
N PRO A 66 10.58 2.37 3.59
CA PRO A 66 9.95 3.48 4.31
C PRO A 66 9.13 4.45 3.45
N ARG A 67 9.52 4.63 2.18
CA ARG A 67 8.79 5.50 1.26
C ARG A 67 7.48 4.86 0.81
N LEU A 68 7.47 3.53 0.61
CA LEU A 68 6.24 2.81 0.31
C LEU A 68 5.28 2.87 1.49
N ASP A 69 5.77 2.64 2.72
CA ASP A 69 4.96 2.72 3.95
C ASP A 69 4.33 4.09 4.13
N LEU A 70 5.10 5.16 3.90
CA LEU A 70 4.58 6.52 3.90
C LEU A 70 3.51 6.74 2.83
N THR A 71 3.71 6.19 1.62
CA THR A 71 2.72 6.29 0.55
C THR A 71 1.44 5.51 0.88
N ILE A 72 1.55 4.35 1.51
CA ILE A 72 0.39 3.59 2.04
C ILE A 72 -0.38 4.45 3.04
N ALA A 73 0.29 5.03 4.04
CA ALA A 73 -0.34 5.91 5.02
C ALA A 73 -1.02 7.12 4.37
N LYS A 74 -0.37 7.79 3.41
CA LYS A 74 -0.95 8.91 2.66
C LYS A 74 -2.20 8.52 1.89
N THR A 75 -2.22 7.32 1.32
CA THR A 75 -3.36 6.80 0.57
C THR A 75 -4.52 6.47 1.50
N GLN A 76 -4.24 5.86 2.67
CA GLN A 76 -5.23 5.61 3.73
C GLN A 76 -5.88 6.92 4.22
N HIS A 77 -5.07 7.94 4.53
CA HIS A 77 -5.58 9.26 4.92
C HIS A 77 -6.43 9.91 3.82
N LYS A 78 -6.00 9.83 2.54
CA LYS A 78 -6.78 10.36 1.41
C LYS A 78 -8.14 9.67 1.25
N LEU A 79 -8.25 8.42 1.67
CA LEU A 79 -9.50 7.64 1.73
C LEU A 79 -10.31 7.89 3.01
N GLY A 80 -9.83 8.76 3.91
CA GLY A 80 -10.49 9.06 5.20
C GLY A 80 -10.23 8.02 6.30
N ASP A 81 -9.33 7.05 6.09
CA ASP A 81 -8.95 6.05 7.10
C ASP A 81 -7.72 6.50 7.90
N ASP A 82 -7.91 7.54 8.71
CA ASP A 82 -6.85 8.11 9.55
C ASP A 82 -6.33 7.11 10.59
N LYS A 83 -7.20 6.21 11.05
CA LYS A 83 -6.83 5.16 12.00
C LYS A 83 -5.82 4.21 11.38
N ALA A 84 -6.05 3.75 10.15
CA ALA A 84 -5.09 2.92 9.43
C ALA A 84 -3.81 3.69 9.10
N ALA A 85 -3.93 4.96 8.68
CA ALA A 85 -2.78 5.81 8.40
C ALA A 85 -1.86 5.95 9.62
N ILE A 86 -2.43 6.27 10.79
CA ILE A 86 -1.71 6.38 12.06
C ILE A 86 -1.06 5.05 12.44
N ALA A 87 -1.75 3.92 12.27
CA ALA A 87 -1.19 2.60 12.56
C ALA A 87 0.04 2.30 11.68
N THR A 88 -0.05 2.54 10.37
CA THR A 88 1.06 2.37 9.42
C THR A 88 2.24 3.28 9.79
N LEU A 89 2.00 4.55 10.12
CA LEU A 89 3.06 5.50 10.52
C LEU A 89 3.76 5.08 11.81
N ASN A 90 3.00 4.60 12.81
CA ASN A 90 3.58 4.09 14.05
C ASN A 90 4.43 2.84 13.82
N GLN A 91 3.98 1.91 12.97
CA GLN A 91 4.79 0.74 12.58
C GLN A 91 6.07 1.14 11.87
N LEU A 92 5.98 2.10 10.93
CA LEU A 92 7.13 2.64 10.23
C LEU A 92 8.14 3.27 11.21
N LEU A 93 7.68 4.15 12.09
CA LEU A 93 8.53 4.85 13.07
C LEU A 93 9.09 3.92 14.15
N ALA A 94 8.44 2.79 14.44
CA ALA A 94 9.01 1.77 15.32
C ALA A 94 10.29 1.14 14.71
N SER A 95 10.34 0.99 13.38
CA SER A 95 11.51 0.45 12.67
C SER A 95 12.52 1.51 12.23
N LYS A 96 12.05 2.74 11.99
CA LYS A 96 12.81 3.89 11.50
C LYS A 96 12.42 5.18 12.26
N PRO A 97 12.86 5.33 13.52
CA PRO A 97 12.45 6.47 14.35
C PRO A 97 12.76 7.83 13.74
N ASP A 98 13.90 7.95 13.03
CA ASP A 98 14.39 9.22 12.47
C ASP A 98 13.83 9.52 11.07
N PHE A 99 12.81 8.79 10.61
CA PHE A 99 12.19 9.06 9.31
C PHE A 99 11.25 10.27 9.38
N GLU A 100 11.84 11.46 9.32
CA GLU A 100 11.18 12.77 9.42
C GLU A 100 9.83 12.88 8.66
N PRO A 101 9.70 12.41 7.40
CA PRO A 101 8.43 12.54 6.67
C PRO A 101 7.26 11.81 7.35
N ALA A 102 7.51 10.72 8.07
CA ALA A 102 6.48 10.01 8.81
C ALA A 102 6.14 10.70 10.14
N GLN A 103 7.13 11.30 10.82
CA GLN A 103 6.89 12.07 12.03
C GLN A 103 6.02 13.30 11.74
N GLU A 104 6.33 14.03 10.67
CA GLU A 104 5.57 15.21 10.24
C GLU A 104 4.12 14.84 9.92
N MET A 105 3.93 13.76 9.16
CA MET A 105 2.59 13.29 8.81
C MET A 105 1.81 12.84 10.05
N LEU A 106 2.43 12.08 10.96
CA LEU A 106 1.77 11.62 12.18
C LEU A 106 1.30 12.79 13.05
N LYS A 107 2.12 13.84 13.17
CA LYS A 107 1.75 15.08 13.87
C LYS A 107 0.52 15.73 13.24
N SER A 108 0.44 15.81 11.90
CA SER A 108 -0.72 16.42 11.23
C SER A 108 -2.04 15.66 11.40
N LEU A 109 -1.99 14.34 11.67
CA LEU A 109 -3.18 13.51 11.87
C LEU A 109 -3.65 13.44 13.34
N SER A 110 -2.83 13.93 14.27
CA SER A 110 -3.09 13.84 15.71
C SER A 110 -3.48 15.20 16.33
N LEU A 111 -3.61 16.23 15.50
CA LEU A 111 -4.00 17.60 15.86
C LEU A 111 -5.48 17.83 15.54
#